data_AF-A0A932J2B7-F1
#
_entry.id   AF-A0A932J2B7-F1
#
_cell.length_a   1.000
_cell.length_b   1.000
_cell.length_c   1.000
_cell.angle_alpha   90.00
_cell.angle_beta   90.00
_cell.angle_gamma   90.00
#
_symmetry.space_group_name_H-M   'P 1'
#
loop_
_entity.id
_entity.type
_entity.pdbx_description
1 polymer ?
#
loop_
_entity_poly.entity_id
_entity_poly.type
_entity_poly.pdbx_seq_one_letter_code
_entity_poly.pdbx_strand_id
1 'polypeptide(L)'
;LMQLGLQLGADVPFFLFGRNAFAEGIGEQLQAVATPNSWFVVLRPEAMIPTPIIFSANDLTRDSKAVKIADFSSDAKTLSEFGRNDLQSVAERLFPAVREARQWLEKFGAARMTGSGSCVFCRVADENEADKIIQAAPVLAWKAKALEHHPLANLL
;
A
#
# COMPACT_ATOMS: atom_id res chain seq x y z
N LEU A 1 3.19 -24.74 -0.26
CA LEU A 1 3.60 -23.62 -1.14
C LEU A 1 4.11 -22.41 -0.36
N MET A 2 3.41 -21.93 0.68
CA MET A 2 3.81 -20.71 1.42
C MET A 2 5.25 -20.71 1.98
N GLN A 3 5.70 -21.82 2.57
CA GLN A 3 7.09 -21.93 3.07
C GLN A 3 8.15 -21.82 1.96
N LEU A 4 7.86 -22.35 0.77
CA LEU A 4 8.75 -22.19 -0.40
C LEU A 4 8.68 -20.77 -0.96
N GLY A 5 7.47 -20.18 -0.99
CA GLY A 5 7.26 -18.80 -1.43
C GLY A 5 8.06 -17.79 -0.63
N LEU A 6 8.12 -17.95 0.69
CA LEU A 6 8.88 -17.06 1.58
C LEU A 6 10.38 -17.00 1.22
N GLN A 7 10.95 -18.07 0.68
CA GLN A 7 12.34 -18.09 0.23
C GLN A 7 12.58 -17.26 -1.04
N LEU A 8 11.52 -16.98 -1.82
CA LEU A 8 11.57 -16.19 -3.04
C LEU A 8 11.31 -14.69 -2.77
N GLY A 9 10.56 -14.38 -1.72
CA GLY A 9 10.28 -13.01 -1.29
C GLY A 9 9.23 -12.93 -0.19
N ALA A 10 9.31 -11.88 0.64
CA ALA A 10 8.42 -11.66 1.78
C ALA A 10 6.93 -11.57 1.41
N ASP A 11 6.62 -11.08 0.20
CA ASP A 11 5.23 -10.88 -0.26
C ASP A 11 4.65 -12.10 -1.01
N VAL A 12 5.48 -13.10 -1.36
CA VAL A 12 5.00 -14.28 -2.10
C VAL A 12 3.97 -15.10 -1.30
N PRO A 13 4.12 -15.32 0.02
CA PRO A 13 3.09 -15.95 0.83
C PRO A 13 1.72 -15.26 0.75
N PHE A 14 1.70 -13.92 0.69
CA PHE A 14 0.47 -13.14 0.57
C PHE A 14 -0.27 -13.45 -0.74
N PHE A 15 0.45 -13.48 -1.86
CA PHE A 15 -0.15 -13.84 -3.16
C PHE A 15 -0.67 -15.29 -3.19
N LEU A 16 0.04 -16.22 -2.54
CA LEU A 16 -0.40 -17.61 -2.40
C LEU A 16 -1.61 -17.76 -1.48
N PHE A 17 -1.78 -16.88 -0.49
CA PHE A 17 -2.92 -16.88 0.40
C PHE A 17 -4.23 -16.48 -0.31
N GLY A 18 -4.13 -15.68 -1.38
CA GLY A 18 -5.17 -15.51 -2.38
C GLY A 18 -6.36 -14.63 -1.96
N ARG A 19 -6.27 -13.93 -0.83
CA ARG A 19 -7.30 -13.02 -0.32
C ARG A 19 -6.67 -11.92 0.53
N ASN A 20 -7.42 -10.86 0.82
CA ASN A 20 -6.93 -9.78 1.67
C ASN A 20 -6.59 -10.28 3.08
N ALA A 21 -5.44 -9.85 3.59
CA ALA A 21 -4.89 -10.34 4.84
C ALA A 21 -4.19 -9.23 5.63
N PHE A 22 -4.31 -9.31 6.95
CA PHE A 22 -3.39 -8.68 7.87
C PHE A 22 -2.15 -9.56 7.98
N ALA A 23 -0.98 -8.96 7.76
CA ALA A 23 0.29 -9.66 7.74
C ALA A 23 1.17 -9.23 8.91
N GLU A 24 1.71 -10.20 9.63
CA GLU A 24 2.65 -10.02 10.74
C GLU A 24 3.95 -10.80 10.49
N GLY A 25 4.91 -10.65 11.41
CA GLY A 25 6.24 -11.25 11.27
C GLY A 25 7.05 -10.57 10.17
N ILE A 26 7.64 -11.37 9.29
CA ILE A 26 8.29 -10.94 8.04
C ILE A 26 7.37 -11.13 6.82
N GLY A 27 6.06 -11.30 7.03
CA GLY A 27 5.06 -11.57 5.99
C GLY A 27 4.56 -13.01 5.94
N GLU A 28 4.99 -13.86 6.88
CA GLU A 28 4.62 -15.27 6.95
C GLU A 28 3.36 -15.55 7.78
N GLN A 29 2.99 -14.64 8.67
CA GLN A 29 1.80 -14.78 9.53
C GLN A 29 0.65 -13.99 8.91
N LEU A 30 -0.27 -14.69 8.26
CA LEU A 30 -1.38 -14.07 7.52
C LEU A 30 -2.71 -14.41 8.16
N GLN A 31 -3.49 -13.39 8.50
CA GLN A 31 -4.86 -13.52 8.96
C GLN A 31 -5.80 -12.81 7.98
N ALA A 32 -6.81 -13.54 7.47
CA ALA A 32 -7.77 -12.97 6.53
C ALA A 32 -8.53 -11.78 7.13
N VAL A 33 -8.72 -10.73 6.33
CA VAL A 33 -9.49 -9.54 6.69
C VAL A 33 -10.47 -9.17 5.59
N ALA A 34 -11.66 -8.74 6.00
CA ALA A 34 -12.62 -8.13 5.09
C ALA A 34 -12.23 -6.66 4.86
N THR A 35 -12.22 -6.24 3.60
CA THR A 35 -11.95 -4.86 3.21
C THR A 35 -13.12 -4.33 2.40
N PRO A 36 -13.47 -3.04 2.50
CA PRO A 36 -14.55 -2.45 1.74
C PRO A 36 -14.25 -2.50 0.24
N ASN A 37 -15.32 -2.60 -0.56
CA ASN A 37 -15.23 -2.33 -1.99
C ASN A 37 -14.79 -0.89 -2.21
N SER A 38 -13.78 -0.69 -3.04
CA SER A 38 -13.19 0.63 -3.27
C SER A 38 -12.44 0.69 -4.58
N TRP A 39 -12.23 1.91 -5.07
CA TRP A 39 -11.30 2.21 -6.13
C TRP A 39 -10.07 2.91 -5.56
N PHE A 40 -8.93 2.69 -6.21
CA PHE A 40 -7.67 3.31 -5.86
C PHE A 40 -7.10 4.03 -7.06
N VAL A 41 -6.53 5.20 -6.83
CA VAL A 41 -5.63 5.87 -7.76
C VAL A 41 -4.21 5.68 -7.26
N VAL A 42 -3.32 5.23 -8.13
CA VAL A 42 -1.90 5.01 -7.83
C VAL A 42 -1.07 5.89 -8.74
N LEU A 43 -0.23 6.74 -8.14
CA LEU A 43 0.75 7.55 -8.84
C LEU A 43 2.14 6.92 -8.67
N ARG A 44 2.88 6.89 -9.78
CA ARG A 44 4.31 6.56 -9.80
C ARG A 44 5.10 7.83 -10.06
N PRO A 45 5.67 8.45 -9.02
CA PRO A 45 6.62 9.54 -9.22
C PRO A 45 7.88 9.03 -9.94
N GLU A 46 8.61 9.93 -10.58
CA GLU A 46 9.90 9.66 -11.24
C GLU A 46 11.03 9.48 -10.21
N ALA A 47 10.87 8.51 -9.31
CA ALA A 47 11.87 8.13 -8.32
C ALA A 47 12.01 6.61 -8.33
N MET A 48 13.23 6.12 -8.52
CA MET A 48 13.58 4.74 -8.24
C MET A 48 14.21 4.65 -6.86
N ILE A 49 13.55 3.95 -5.95
CA ILE A 49 13.97 3.84 -4.55
C ILE A 49 14.46 2.41 -4.30
N PRO A 50 15.78 2.21 -4.15
CA PRO A 50 16.30 0.94 -3.68
C PRO A 50 15.81 0.70 -2.24
N THR A 51 15.05 -0.38 -2.04
CA THR A 51 14.53 -0.78 -0.73
C THR A 51 15.59 -0.76 0.40
N PRO A 52 16.84 -1.24 0.19
CA PRO A 52 17.85 -1.22 1.23
C PRO A 52 18.21 0.18 1.75
N ILE A 53 18.12 1.22 0.91
CA ILE A 53 18.43 2.60 1.32
C ILE A 53 17.43 3.08 2.38
N ILE A 54 16.15 2.74 2.22
CA ILE A 54 15.11 3.12 3.17
C ILE A 54 15.27 2.36 4.48
N PHE A 55 15.46 1.03 4.41
CA PHE A 55 15.63 0.20 5.60
C PHE A 55 16.93 0.48 6.39
N SER A 56 17.96 1.00 5.72
CA SER A 56 19.24 1.36 6.35
C SER A 56 19.28 2.77 6.92
N ALA A 57 18.22 3.57 6.75
CA ALA A 57 18.19 4.94 7.25
C ALA A 57 18.16 4.97 8.79
N ASN A 58 19.03 5.78 9.40
CA ASN A 58 19.15 5.87 10.86
C ASN A 58 17.88 6.43 11.52
N ASP A 59 17.20 7.35 10.85
CA ASP A 59 15.98 8.01 11.29
C ASP A 59 14.70 7.24 10.95
N LEU A 60 14.81 6.01 10.43
CA LEU A 60 13.65 5.16 10.20
C LEU A 60 13.02 4.74 11.55
N THR A 61 11.72 5.00 11.69
CA THR A 61 10.91 4.52 12.82
C THR A 61 10.88 3.00 12.84
N ARG A 62 11.32 2.39 13.96
CA ARG A 62 11.40 0.92 14.14
C ARG A 62 10.69 0.41 15.39
N ASP A 63 10.14 1.33 16.18
CA ASP A 63 9.54 1.11 17.50
C ASP A 63 8.05 1.47 17.51
N SER A 64 7.43 1.53 16.33
CA SER A 64 5.97 1.64 16.21
C SER A 64 5.29 0.53 17.02
N LYS A 65 4.29 0.91 17.81
CA LYS A 65 3.46 -0.07 18.52
C LYS A 65 2.88 -1.05 17.50
N ALA A 66 3.02 -2.35 17.79
CA ALA A 66 2.42 -3.38 16.97
C ALA A 66 0.92 -3.11 16.82
N VAL A 67 0.47 -3.02 15.57
CA VAL A 67 -0.94 -2.95 15.24
C VAL A 67 -1.55 -4.32 15.48
N LYS A 68 -2.70 -4.40 16.13
CA LYS A 68 -3.45 -5.66 16.27
C LYS A 68 -4.55 -5.70 15.23
N ILE A 69 -4.95 -6.90 14.81
CA ILE A 69 -6.10 -7.06 13.93
C ILE A 69 -7.41 -6.48 14.51
N ALA A 70 -7.53 -6.42 15.84
CA ALA A 70 -8.65 -5.78 16.53
C ALA A 70 -8.72 -4.25 16.28
N ASP A 71 -7.60 -3.64 15.88
CA ASP A 71 -7.55 -2.22 15.51
C ASP A 71 -8.04 -1.99 14.07
N PHE A 72 -8.18 -3.08 13.28
CA PHE A 72 -8.69 -3.05 11.91
C PHE A 72 -10.22 -3.09 11.93
N SER A 73 -10.86 -1.94 11.70
CA SER A 73 -12.31 -1.87 11.44
C SER A 73 -12.61 -2.34 10.01
N SER A 74 -13.74 -3.00 9.77
CA SER A 74 -14.22 -3.28 8.40
C SER A 74 -14.86 -2.07 7.73
N ASP A 75 -15.10 -1.00 8.49
CA ASP A 75 -15.69 0.25 7.99
C ASP A 75 -14.70 1.01 7.10
N ALA A 76 -15.18 1.42 5.92
CA ALA A 76 -14.33 2.08 4.94
C ALA A 76 -13.73 3.39 5.46
N LYS A 77 -14.53 4.23 6.11
CA LYS A 77 -14.05 5.53 6.60
C LYS A 77 -12.95 5.36 7.64
N THR A 78 -13.16 4.41 8.55
CA THR A 78 -12.19 4.05 9.58
C THR A 78 -10.90 3.51 8.95
N LEU A 79 -10.98 2.66 7.93
CA LEU A 79 -9.81 2.12 7.24
C LEU A 79 -8.99 3.14 6.45
N SER A 80 -9.64 4.16 5.87
CA SER A 80 -8.90 5.25 5.19
C SER A 80 -8.08 6.09 6.16
N GLU A 81 -8.53 6.19 7.41
CA GLU A 81 -7.87 6.97 8.46
C GLU A 81 -6.91 6.10 9.28
N PHE A 82 -7.11 4.78 9.27
CA PHE A 82 -6.32 3.82 10.02
C PHE A 82 -4.99 3.48 9.35
N GLY A 83 -3.94 3.34 10.18
CA GLY A 83 -2.60 2.94 9.75
C GLY A 83 -1.75 4.07 9.18
N ARG A 84 -0.45 3.78 9.06
CA ARG A 84 0.55 4.63 8.39
C ARG A 84 1.62 3.74 7.79
N ASN A 85 2.40 4.29 6.87
CA ASN A 85 3.60 3.64 6.37
C ASN A 85 4.83 4.27 7.04
N ASP A 86 5.48 3.54 7.95
CA ASP A 86 6.66 4.02 8.68
C ASP A 86 7.86 4.31 7.78
N LEU A 87 7.91 3.72 6.57
CA LEU A 87 8.96 3.97 5.58
C LEU A 87 8.77 5.31 4.86
N GLN A 88 7.57 5.88 4.91
CA GLN A 88 7.19 7.03 4.09
C GLN A 88 7.97 8.30 4.44
N SER A 89 8.17 8.60 5.72
CA SER A 89 8.88 9.83 6.14
C SER A 89 10.31 9.86 5.61
N VAL A 90 11.00 8.72 5.67
CA VAL A 90 12.35 8.53 5.13
C VAL A 90 12.35 8.64 3.60
N ALA A 91 11.41 7.95 2.93
CA ALA A 91 11.30 7.99 1.48
C ALA A 91 11.04 9.42 0.96
N GLU A 92 10.13 10.17 1.59
CA GLU A 92 9.83 11.56 1.23
C GLU A 92 11.00 12.51 1.51
N ARG A 93 11.81 12.23 2.54
CA ARG A 93 13.00 13.05 2.84
C ARG A 93 14.10 12.82 1.82
N LEU A 94 14.36 11.57 1.45
CA LEU A 94 15.42 11.20 0.50
C LEU A 94 15.00 11.44 -0.95
N PHE A 95 13.71 11.31 -1.27
CA PHE A 95 13.15 11.42 -2.61
C PHE A 95 11.94 12.37 -2.61
N PRO A 96 12.17 13.70 -2.74
CA PRO A 96 11.11 14.71 -2.69
C PRO A 96 9.96 14.49 -3.68
N ALA A 97 10.21 13.87 -4.83
CA ALA A 97 9.19 13.51 -5.81
C ALA A 97 8.07 12.62 -5.22
N VAL A 98 8.39 11.78 -4.23
CA VAL A 98 7.37 10.98 -3.49
C VAL A 98 6.47 11.90 -2.68
N ARG A 99 7.04 12.89 -1.99
CA ARG A 99 6.29 13.88 -1.20
C ARG A 99 5.38 14.70 -2.11
N GLU A 100 5.89 15.17 -3.23
CA GLU A 100 5.14 15.97 -4.19
C GLU A 100 3.96 15.19 -4.78
N ALA A 101 4.19 13.95 -5.19
CA ALA A 101 3.11 13.09 -5.69
C ALA A 101 2.06 12.79 -4.61
N ARG A 102 2.50 12.54 -3.36
CA ARG A 102 1.58 12.31 -2.24
C ARG A 102 0.75 13.55 -1.92
N GLN A 103 1.37 14.72 -1.81
CA GLN A 103 0.69 15.99 -1.55
C GLN A 103 -0.27 16.37 -2.69
N TRP A 104 0.07 16.01 -3.93
CA TRP A 104 -0.84 16.19 -5.05
C TRP A 104 -2.09 15.30 -4.90
N LEU A 105 -1.90 14.02 -4.54
CA LEU A 105 -3.01 13.09 -4.29
C LEU A 105 -3.87 13.48 -3.08
N GLU A 106 -3.29 14.08 -2.04
CA GLU A 106 -4.01 14.49 -0.82
C GLU A 106 -5.20 15.42 -1.08
N LYS A 107 -5.18 16.13 -2.22
CA LYS A 107 -6.27 17.00 -2.66
C LYS A 107 -7.56 16.23 -2.96
N PHE A 108 -7.48 14.93 -3.19
CA PHE A 108 -8.59 14.05 -3.56
C PHE A 108 -8.97 13.05 -2.47
N GLY A 109 -8.12 12.85 -1.45
CA GLY A 109 -8.37 11.94 -0.35
C GLY A 109 -7.11 11.60 0.43
N ALA A 110 -7.25 10.85 1.53
CA ALA A 110 -6.11 10.41 2.32
C ALA A 110 -5.12 9.61 1.45
N ALA A 111 -3.90 10.13 1.30
CA ALA A 111 -2.88 9.58 0.41
C ALA A 111 -1.66 9.07 1.19
N ARG A 112 -1.15 7.90 0.79
CA ARG A 112 -0.03 7.21 1.45
C ARG A 112 0.91 6.58 0.44
N MET A 113 2.15 6.33 0.84
CA MET A 113 3.09 5.50 0.09
C MET A 113 2.76 4.01 0.27
N THR A 114 2.90 3.21 -0.80
CA THR A 114 2.79 1.75 -0.72
C THR A 114 4.18 1.09 -0.70
N GLY A 115 4.34 0.02 0.11
CA GLY A 115 5.61 -0.66 0.30
C GLY A 115 6.75 0.27 0.74
N SER A 116 7.95 0.06 0.22
CA SER A 116 9.08 1.00 0.38
C SER A 116 9.08 2.16 -0.64
N GLY A 117 7.99 2.33 -1.38
CA GLY A 117 7.88 3.31 -2.46
C GLY A 117 8.45 2.82 -3.79
N SER A 118 8.44 3.66 -4.83
CA SER A 118 8.08 5.09 -4.79
C SER A 118 6.60 5.40 -4.99
N CYS A 119 5.78 4.41 -5.33
CA CYS A 119 4.38 4.63 -5.60
C CYS A 119 3.61 5.15 -4.38
N VAL A 120 2.69 6.07 -4.65
CA VAL A 120 1.73 6.60 -3.68
C VAL A 120 0.32 6.33 -4.18
N PHE A 121 -0.62 6.18 -3.27
CA PHE A 121 -1.99 5.86 -3.60
C PHE A 121 -2.97 6.64 -2.73
N CYS A 122 -4.16 6.87 -3.27
CA CYS A 122 -5.33 7.31 -2.51
C CYS A 122 -6.53 6.44 -2.86
N ARG A 123 -7.46 6.32 -1.92
CA ARG A 123 -8.73 5.63 -2.13
C ARG A 123 -9.78 6.63 -2.57
N VAL A 124 -10.60 6.26 -3.54
CA VAL A 124 -11.67 7.07 -4.11
C VAL A 124 -12.98 6.29 -4.11
N ALA A 125 -14.10 7.02 -4.19
CA ALA A 125 -15.42 6.42 -4.00
C ALA A 125 -15.79 5.47 -5.15
N ASP A 126 -15.49 5.89 -6.39
CA ASP A 126 -15.87 5.16 -7.59
C ASP A 126 -14.88 5.33 -8.75
N GLU A 127 -15.15 4.61 -9.83
CA GLU A 127 -14.32 4.57 -11.03
C GLU A 127 -14.28 5.93 -11.77
N ASN A 128 -15.39 6.66 -11.79
CA ASN A 128 -15.50 7.92 -12.51
C ASN A 128 -14.66 9.01 -11.83
N GLU A 129 -14.62 9.01 -10.50
CA GLU A 129 -13.71 9.87 -9.73
C GLU A 129 -12.25 9.52 -10.04
N ALA A 130 -11.91 8.22 -10.06
CA ALA A 130 -10.58 7.76 -10.41
C ALA A 130 -10.15 8.24 -11.81
N ASP A 131 -11.05 8.16 -12.79
CA ASP A 131 -10.81 8.61 -14.18
C ASP A 131 -10.45 10.10 -14.27
N LYS A 132 -11.16 10.95 -13.54
CA LYS A 132 -10.86 12.39 -13.51
C LYS A 132 -9.48 12.67 -12.92
N ILE A 133 -9.11 11.93 -11.87
CA ILE A 133 -7.82 12.13 -11.19
C ILE A 133 -6.67 11.66 -12.08
N ILE A 134 -6.77 10.48 -12.70
CA ILE A 134 -5.70 9.98 -13.58
C ILE A 134 -5.49 10.90 -14.81
N GLN A 135 -6.57 11.51 -15.33
CA GLN A 135 -6.47 12.43 -16.46
C GLN A 135 -5.73 13.72 -16.09
N ALA A 136 -5.82 14.15 -14.82
CA ALA A 136 -5.16 15.35 -14.31
C ALA A 136 -3.78 15.07 -13.69
N ALA A 137 -3.34 13.81 -13.62
CA ALA A 137 -2.15 13.41 -12.89
C ALA A 137 -0.87 14.01 -13.48
N PRO A 138 0.06 14.53 -12.64
CA PRO A 138 1.30 15.15 -13.10
C PRO A 138 2.39 14.12 -13.46
N VAL A 139 2.17 12.85 -13.12
CA VAL A 139 3.09 11.74 -13.31
C VAL A 139 2.29 10.52 -13.78
N LEU A 140 2.97 9.43 -14.10
CA LEU A 140 2.32 8.19 -14.50
C LEU A 140 1.34 7.73 -13.41
N ALA A 141 0.10 7.47 -13.81
CA ALA A 141 -0.97 7.10 -12.89
C ALA A 141 -1.82 5.97 -13.44
N TRP A 142 -2.37 5.17 -12.53
CA TRP A 142 -3.34 4.11 -12.83
C TRP A 142 -4.50 4.17 -11.86
N LYS A 143 -5.65 3.66 -12.31
CA LYS A 143 -6.76 3.29 -11.44
C LYS A 143 -6.79 1.78 -11.25
N ALA A 144 -7.20 1.34 -10.07
CA ALA A 144 -7.39 -0.07 -9.76
C ALA A 144 -8.62 -0.28 -8.88
N LYS A 145 -9.40 -1.31 -9.18
CA LYS A 145 -10.51 -1.75 -8.32
C LYS A 145 -9.96 -2.71 -7.26
N ALA A 146 -10.36 -2.52 -6.00
CA ALA A 146 -10.07 -3.47 -4.94
C ALA A 146 -10.73 -4.82 -5.25
N LEU A 147 -10.03 -5.92 -4.98
CA LEU A 147 -10.56 -7.28 -5.11
C LEU A 147 -10.54 -7.96 -3.76
N GLU A 148 -11.56 -8.77 -3.47
CA GLU A 148 -11.61 -9.60 -2.25
C GLU A 148 -10.71 -10.83 -2.38
N HIS A 149 -10.59 -11.35 -3.60
CA HIS A 149 -9.81 -12.51 -3.95
C HIS A 149 -8.77 -12.17 -5.00
N HIS A 150 -7.58 -12.78 -4.87
CA HIS A 150 -6.53 -12.64 -5.85
C HIS A 150 -7.01 -13.19 -7.21
N PRO A 151 -6.71 -12.52 -8.35
CA PRO A 151 -7.16 -12.98 -9.67
C PRO A 151 -6.74 -14.42 -10.03
N LEU A 152 -5.64 -14.89 -9.45
CA LEU A 152 -5.12 -16.24 -9.66
C LEU A 152 -5.49 -17.22 -8.53
N ALA A 153 -6.33 -16.83 -7.57
CA ALA A 153 -6.67 -17.67 -6.40
C ALA A 153 -7.25 -19.04 -6.79
N ASN A 154 -7.92 -19.14 -7.94
CA ASN A 154 -8.52 -20.38 -8.44
C ASN A 154 -7.55 -21.25 -9.26
N LEU A 155 -6.31 -20.80 -9.47
CA LEU A 155 -5.27 -21.52 -10.21
C LEU A 155 -4.23 -22.17 -9.27
N LEU A 156 -4.31 -21.90 -7.97
CA LEU A 156 -3.40 -22.36 -6.92
C LEU A 156 -4.12 -23.37 -6.01
#